data_AF-A0A110AZV0-F1
#
_entry.id   AF-A0A110AZV0-F1
#
_cell.length_a   1.000
_cell.length_b   1.000
_cell.length_c   1.000
_cell.angle_alpha   90.00
_cell.angle_beta   90.00
_cell.angle_gamma   90.00
#
_symmetry.space_group_name_H-M   'P 1'
#
loop_
_entity.id
_entity.type
_entity.pdbx_description
1 polymer ?
#
loop_
_entity_poly.entity_id
_entity_poly.type
_entity_poly.pdbx_seq_one_letter_code
_entity_poly.pdbx_strand_id
1 'polypeptide(L)'
;MEIAIKKNINKLPDFVPDIQMVADQLLANGFELLPLKNEHIFSYQHLPLFQEHRDPFDRFLIAIAKDENLTIVTTDDKFQLYSSLIEII
;
A
#
# COMPACT_ATOMS: atom_id res chain seq x y z
N MET A 1 -5.45 -2.41 -6.10
CA MET A 1 -6.43 -1.32 -6.31
C MET A 1 -5.85 -0.15 -7.11
N GLU A 2 -4.69 0.41 -6.72
CA GLU A 2 -4.13 1.60 -7.38
C GLU A 2 -3.85 1.44 -8.88
N ILE A 3 -3.28 0.30 -9.31
CA ILE A 3 -3.07 -0.02 -10.73
C ILE A 3 -4.40 0.05 -11.50
N ALA A 4 -5.49 -0.49 -10.93
CA ALA A 4 -6.81 -0.47 -11.54
C ALA A 4 -7.34 0.96 -11.74
N ILE A 5 -7.21 1.79 -10.70
CA ILE A 5 -7.62 3.20 -10.75
C ILE A 5 -6.82 3.92 -11.82
N LYS A 6 -5.49 3.84 -11.78
CA LYS A 6 -4.59 4.53 -12.72
C LYS A 6 -4.84 4.09 -14.18
N LYS A 7 -5.13 2.81 -14.42
CA LYS A 7 -5.54 2.31 -15.74
C LYS A 7 -6.86 2.94 -16.20
N ASN A 8 -7.88 2.96 -15.34
CA ASN A 8 -9.21 3.51 -15.67
C ASN A 8 -9.20 5.02 -15.94
N ILE A 9 -8.33 5.78 -15.27
CA ILE A 9 -8.18 7.23 -15.49
C ILE A 9 -7.09 7.57 -16.52
N ASN A 10 -6.64 6.58 -17.31
CA ASN A 10 -5.65 6.70 -18.37
C ASN A 10 -4.30 7.32 -17.92
N LYS A 11 -3.91 7.11 -16.65
CA LYS A 11 -2.58 7.46 -16.12
C LYS A 11 -1.51 6.40 -16.41
N LEU A 12 -1.92 5.26 -16.97
CA LEU A 12 -1.03 4.16 -17.39
C LEU A 12 -1.34 3.76 -18.85
N PRO A 13 -1.15 4.67 -19.82
CA PRO A 13 -1.56 4.44 -21.21
C PRO A 13 -0.81 3.28 -21.87
N ASP A 14 0.46 3.09 -21.50
CA ASP A 14 1.31 2.02 -22.05
C ASP A 14 1.22 0.70 -21.26
N PHE A 15 0.40 0.67 -20.20
CA PHE A 15 0.21 -0.53 -19.39
C PHE A 15 -0.80 -1.46 -20.05
N VAL A 16 -0.27 -2.33 -20.91
CA VAL A 16 -1.04 -3.32 -21.67
C VAL A 16 -1.67 -4.42 -20.79
N PRO A 17 -0.98 -5.01 -19.80
CA PRO A 17 -1.49 -6.18 -19.10
C PRO A 17 -2.85 -5.96 -18.42
N ASP A 18 -3.67 -7.02 -18.36
CA ASP A 18 -4.83 -7.05 -17.47
C ASP A 18 -4.38 -7.16 -16.01
N ILE A 19 -5.17 -6.61 -15.10
CA ILE A 19 -4.90 -6.68 -13.66
C ILE A 19 -4.91 -8.13 -13.18
N GLN A 20 -5.76 -8.99 -13.74
CA GLN A 20 -5.79 -10.41 -13.40
C GLN A 20 -4.46 -11.09 -13.78
N MET A 21 -3.92 -10.79 -14.98
CA MET A 21 -2.62 -11.32 -15.41
C MET A 21 -1.49 -10.86 -14.48
N VAL A 22 -1.55 -9.62 -13.97
CA VAL A 22 -0.57 -9.12 -12.99
C VAL A 22 -0.64 -9.93 -11.70
N ALA A 23 -1.84 -10.17 -11.19
CA ALA A 23 -2.03 -10.95 -9.97
C ALA A 23 -1.50 -12.39 -10.12
N ASP A 24 -1.80 -13.04 -11.25
CA ASP A 24 -1.33 -14.40 -11.53
C ASP A 24 0.20 -14.47 -11.62
N GLN A 25 0.83 -13.48 -12.25
CA GLN A 25 2.30 -13.41 -12.35
C GLN A 25 2.97 -13.10 -11.01
N LEU A 26 2.36 -12.29 -10.15
CA LEU A 26 2.87 -12.05 -8.79
C LEU A 26 2.90 -13.36 -7.99
N LEU A 27 1.82 -14.13 -8.03
CA LEU A 27 1.76 -15.44 -7.39
C LEU A 27 2.80 -16.42 -7.96
N ALA A 28 2.94 -16.46 -9.30
CA ALA A 28 3.93 -17.31 -9.96
C ALA A 28 5.39 -16.95 -9.60
N ASN A 29 5.65 -15.67 -9.29
CA ASN A 29 6.96 -15.17 -8.86
C ASN A 29 7.19 -15.34 -7.34
N GLY A 30 6.30 -16.01 -6.62
CA GLY A 30 6.44 -16.27 -5.18
C GLY A 30 6.02 -15.12 -4.28
N PHE A 31 5.30 -14.13 -4.79
CA PHE A 31 4.67 -13.11 -3.94
C PHE A 31 3.40 -13.67 -3.30
N GLU A 32 3.14 -13.22 -2.08
CA GLU A 32 1.90 -13.50 -1.38
C GLU A 32 0.93 -12.32 -1.49
N LEU A 33 -0.35 -12.61 -1.74
CA LEU A 33 -1.38 -11.59 -1.71
C LEU A 33 -1.83 -11.36 -0.26
N LEU A 34 -1.58 -10.17 0.26
CA LEU A 34 -1.97 -9.78 1.60
C LEU A 34 -3.49 -9.48 1.65
N PRO A 35 -4.30 -10.25 2.39
CA PRO A 35 -5.73 -10.00 2.48
C PRO A 35 -6.01 -8.71 3.26
N LEU A 36 -6.94 -7.90 2.75
CA LEU A 36 -7.45 -6.75 3.51
C LEU A 36 -8.42 -7.23 4.58
N LYS A 37 -8.19 -6.78 5.82
CA LYS A 37 -9.02 -7.14 6.97
C LYS A 37 -9.63 -5.87 7.59
N ASN A 38 -10.72 -6.03 8.34
CA ASN A 38 -11.39 -4.90 8.97
C ASN A 38 -10.52 -4.22 10.04
N GLU A 39 -9.64 -4.98 10.66
CA GLU A 39 -8.65 -4.54 11.63
C GLU A 39 -7.77 -3.42 11.05
N HIS A 40 -7.37 -3.55 9.78
CA HIS A 40 -6.57 -2.53 9.08
C HIS A 40 -7.32 -1.20 8.96
N ILE A 41 -8.63 -1.24 8.75
CA ILE A 41 -9.49 -0.04 8.68
C ILE A 41 -9.62 0.60 10.06
N PHE A 42 -9.78 -0.21 11.11
CA PHE A 42 -9.82 0.29 12.49
C PHE A 42 -8.48 0.91 12.89
N SER A 43 -7.36 0.31 12.51
CA SER A 43 -6.02 0.85 12.77
C SER A 43 -5.78 2.16 12.01
N TYR A 44 -6.19 2.24 10.75
CA TYR A 44 -6.11 3.46 9.93
C TYR A 44 -6.78 4.67 10.57
N GLN A 45 -7.95 4.48 11.19
CA GLN A 45 -8.68 5.53 11.92
C GLN A 45 -7.82 6.19 13.02
N HIS A 46 -6.94 5.42 13.65
CA HIS A 46 -6.14 5.87 14.80
C HIS A 46 -4.74 6.35 14.40
N LEU A 47 -4.36 6.26 13.12
CA LEU A 47 -3.06 6.76 12.66
C LEU A 47 -3.00 8.29 12.77
N PRO A 48 -1.88 8.84 13.29
CA PRO A 48 -1.62 10.26 13.23
C PRO A 48 -1.80 10.80 11.81
N LEU A 49 -2.46 11.96 11.69
CA LEU A 49 -2.60 12.67 10.42
C LEU A 49 -1.57 13.80 10.39
N PHE A 50 -0.49 13.59 9.65
CA PHE A 50 0.50 14.63 9.42
C PHE A 50 0.11 15.46 8.20
N GLN A 51 0.30 16.77 8.27
CA GLN A 51 -0.08 17.68 7.19
C GLN A 51 0.67 17.38 5.89
N GLU A 52 1.90 16.87 5.99
CA GLU A 52 2.79 16.57 4.87
C GLU A 52 2.54 15.17 4.27
N HIS A 53 1.78 14.30 4.96
CA HIS A 53 1.47 12.93 4.52
C HIS A 53 -0.02 12.62 4.68
N ARG A 54 -0.78 12.89 3.61
CA ARG A 54 -2.25 12.82 3.60
C ARG A 54 -2.83 11.86 2.56
N ASP A 55 -1.99 11.15 1.80
CA ASP A 55 -2.48 10.19 0.84
C ASP A 55 -3.17 9.01 1.56
N PRO A 56 -4.44 8.70 1.21
CA PRO A 56 -5.19 7.67 1.92
C PRO A 56 -4.67 6.26 1.65
N PHE A 57 -4.06 5.99 0.48
CA PHE A 57 -3.50 4.66 0.17
C PHE A 57 -2.20 4.44 0.94
N ASP A 58 -1.29 5.42 0.96
CA ASP A 58 -0.02 5.31 1.71
C ASP A 58 -0.27 5.16 3.21
N ARG A 59 -1.21 5.93 3.75
CA ARG A 59 -1.64 5.79 5.15
C ARG A 59 -2.29 4.43 5.44
N PHE A 60 -2.98 3.84 4.47
CA PHE A 60 -3.53 2.50 4.62
C PHE A 60 -2.43 1.42 4.60
N LEU A 61 -1.38 1.58 3.79
CA LEU A 61 -0.20 0.72 3.84
C LEU A 61 0.49 0.78 5.21
N ILE A 62 0.58 1.97 5.83
CA ILE A 62 1.10 2.11 7.20
C ILE A 62 0.24 1.34 8.22
N ALA A 63 -1.09 1.42 8.11
CA ALA A 63 -2.00 0.71 9.00
C ALA A 63 -1.81 -0.81 8.90
N ILE A 64 -1.72 -1.32 7.67
CA ILE A 64 -1.48 -2.73 7.39
C ILE A 64 -0.12 -3.16 7.95
N ALA A 65 0.94 -2.41 7.66
CA ALA A 65 2.29 -2.75 8.12
C ALA A 65 2.39 -2.78 9.65
N LYS A 66 1.73 -1.84 10.31
CA LYS A 66 1.63 -1.81 11.78
C LYS A 66 0.92 -3.04 12.35
N ASP A 67 -0.20 -3.43 11.76
CA ASP A 67 -1.04 -4.52 12.30
C ASP A 67 -0.51 -5.92 11.97
N GLU A 68 0.12 -6.08 10.81
CA GLU A 68 0.70 -7.35 10.35
C GLU A 68 2.20 -7.45 10.69
N ASN A 69 2.76 -6.45 11.40
CA ASN A 69 4.18 -6.35 11.76
C ASN A 69 5.13 -6.54 10.57
N LEU A 70 4.86 -5.80 9.49
CA LEU A 70 5.61 -5.83 8.24
C LEU A 70 6.53 -4.61 8.13
N THR A 71 7.65 -4.81 7.44
CA THR A 71 8.56 -3.74 7.06
C THR A 71 8.11 -3.11 5.74
N ILE A 72 8.07 -1.77 5.68
CA ILE A 72 7.78 -1.05 4.44
C ILE A 72 9.08 -0.75 3.71
N VAL A 73 9.18 -1.17 2.44
CA VAL A 73 10.27 -0.76 1.55
C VAL A 73 9.80 0.42 0.71
N THR A 74 10.42 1.59 0.87
CA THR A 74 9.95 2.81 0.17
C THR A 74 11.06 3.84 -0.02
N THR A 75 10.95 4.60 -1.11
CA THR A 75 11.79 5.80 -1.35
C THR A 75 11.08 7.10 -0.97
N ASP A 76 9.85 7.05 -0.44
CA ASP A 76 9.14 8.25 0.01
C ASP A 76 9.47 8.53 1.50
N ASP A 77 10.27 9.57 1.73
CA ASP A 77 10.70 10.00 3.06
C ASP A 77 9.53 10.33 4.01
N LYS A 78 8.33 10.60 3.49
CA LYS A 78 7.16 10.90 4.34
C LYS A 78 6.75 9.72 5.22
N PHE A 79 7.08 8.48 4.83
CA PHE A 79 6.85 7.31 5.69
C PHE A 79 7.65 7.40 7.00
N GLN A 80 8.79 8.11 7.02
CA GLN A 80 9.60 8.29 8.23
C GLN A 80 8.87 9.02 9.37
N LEU A 81 7.81 9.77 9.06
CA LEU A 81 6.91 10.36 10.06
C LEU A 81 6.24 9.31 10.95
N TYR A 82 6.21 8.04 10.51
CA TYR A 82 5.61 6.90 11.19
C TYR A 82 6.65 5.87 11.68
N SER A 83 7.94 6.20 11.66
CA SER A 83 9.05 5.32 12.09
C SER A 83 8.95 4.81 13.54
N SER A 84 8.12 5.45 14.38
CA SER A 84 7.82 4.96 15.73
C SER A 84 6.77 3.85 15.77
N LEU A 85 6.06 3.60 14.67
CA LEU A 85 4.97 2.63 14.55
C LEU A 85 5.30 1.44 13.64
N ILE A 86 6.20 1.63 12.68
CA ILE A 86 6.55 0.65 11.66
C ILE A 86 8.06 0.67 11.37
N GLU A 87 8.58 -0.46 10.89
CA GLU A 87 9.93 -0.54 10.33
C GLU A 87 9.91 -0.10 8.87
N ILE A 88 10.94 0.64 8.45
CA ILE A 88 11.07 1.20 7.10
C ILE A 88 12.47 0.93 6.57
N ILE A 89 12.56 0.44 5.32
CA ILE A 89 13.80 0.18 4.58
C ILE A 89 13.82 1.00 3.29
#